data_AF-A0A8S0WC63-F1
#
_entry.id   AF-A0A8S0WC63-F1
#
_cell.length_a   1.000
_cell.length_b   1.000
_cell.length_c   1.000
_cell.angle_alpha   90.00
_cell.angle_beta   90.00
_cell.angle_gamma   90.00
#
_symmetry.space_group_name_H-M   'P 1'
#
loop_
_entity.id
_entity.type
_entity.pdbx_description
1 polymer ?
#
loop_
_entity_poly.entity_id
_entity_poly.type
_entity_poly.pdbx_seq_one_letter_code
_entity_poly.pdbx_strand_id
1 'polypeptide(L)'
;MISSTFALLLCLFGAANAHFRLLYPLPRGNFVADLEPNFCGGYTEVTTNRTTFPLSGGFFSISTGHPGWTAGVLISTVENPNNFDNFSVNGVQQLAKPFARDEGAGTFCIPLNLTEAGIPGVQDGANVTIQVLFEGGDGNLYQCADLTLSAALTSPPADITCSNASATTSSSSPTATTSTGAALDLSHEASGFAVVLSFAGVIAAVL
;
A
#
# COMPACT_ATOMS: atom_id res chain seq x y z
N MET A 1 8.82 -43.01 -36.26
CA MET A 1 9.60 -41.78 -36.00
C MET A 1 8.76 -40.57 -36.41
N ILE A 2 7.92 -40.05 -35.52
CA ILE A 2 7.22 -38.74 -35.62
C ILE A 2 7.23 -38.23 -34.16
N SER A 3 8.31 -37.58 -33.71
CA SER A 3 8.41 -36.12 -33.51
C SER A 3 7.17 -35.56 -32.80
N SER A 4 7.09 -35.62 -31.46
CA SER A 4 7.71 -34.69 -30.50
C SER A 4 7.26 -33.23 -30.69
N THR A 5 6.12 -32.87 -30.12
CA THR A 5 5.77 -31.48 -29.78
C THR A 5 4.99 -31.47 -28.47
N PHE A 6 5.70 -31.65 -27.36
CA PHE A 6 5.19 -31.33 -26.02
C PHE A 6 5.14 -29.80 -25.91
N ALA A 7 3.97 -29.20 -26.07
CA ALA A 7 3.77 -27.77 -25.90
C ALA A 7 3.86 -27.42 -24.40
N LEU A 8 5.07 -27.09 -23.95
CA LEU A 8 5.35 -26.64 -22.59
C LEU A 8 4.80 -25.21 -22.44
N LEU A 9 3.57 -25.08 -21.95
CA LEU A 9 2.99 -23.80 -21.54
C LEU A 9 3.64 -23.39 -20.21
N LEU A 10 4.81 -22.76 -20.29
CA LEU A 10 5.54 -22.24 -19.15
C LEU A 10 4.80 -20.99 -18.64
N CYS A 11 3.90 -21.16 -17.67
CA CYS A 11 3.29 -20.04 -16.96
C CYS A 11 4.38 -19.26 -16.24
N LEU A 12 4.73 -18.10 -16.78
CA LEU A 12 5.62 -17.13 -16.14
C LEU A 12 4.84 -16.47 -15.00
N PHE A 13 4.82 -17.09 -13.82
CA PHE A 13 4.34 -16.43 -12.60
C PHE A 13 5.41 -15.40 -12.20
N GLY A 14 5.23 -14.15 -12.65
CA GLY A 14 6.01 -13.04 -12.13
C GLY A 14 5.63 -12.79 -10.67
N ALA A 15 6.62 -12.75 -9.77
CA ALA A 15 6.39 -12.25 -8.42
C ALA A 15 6.03 -10.77 -8.52
N ALA A 16 4.83 -10.40 -8.07
CA ALA A 16 4.49 -9.00 -7.89
C ALA A 16 5.12 -8.53 -6.57
N ASN A 17 6.00 -7.52 -6.63
CA ASN A 17 6.63 -6.94 -5.45
C ASN A 17 5.76 -5.78 -4.91
N ALA A 18 5.32 -5.90 -3.66
CA ALA A 18 4.43 -4.97 -2.96
C ALA A 18 5.21 -3.88 -2.21
N HIS A 19 5.87 -3.00 -2.96
CA HIS A 19 6.55 -1.82 -2.42
C HIS A 19 5.60 -0.72 -1.92
N PHE A 20 6.10 0.17 -1.06
CA PHE A 20 5.39 1.40 -0.69
C PHE A 20 6.26 2.65 -0.89
N ARG A 21 5.67 3.83 -0.73
CA ARG A 21 6.36 5.12 -0.75
C ARG A 21 5.88 5.93 0.44
N LEU A 22 6.80 6.40 1.28
CA LEU A 22 6.46 7.40 2.28
C LEU A 22 6.34 8.77 1.57
N LEU A 23 5.14 9.36 1.64
CA LEU A 23 4.84 10.66 1.02
C LEU A 23 4.94 11.80 2.03
N TYR A 24 4.53 11.56 3.27
CA TYR A 24 4.63 12.49 4.38
C TYR A 24 4.79 11.73 5.70
N PRO A 25 5.60 12.19 6.66
CA PRO A 25 6.59 13.27 6.57
C PRO A 25 7.65 13.04 5.49
N LEU A 26 8.51 14.03 5.23
CA LEU A 26 9.51 13.94 4.18
C LEU A 26 10.45 12.74 4.42
N PRO A 27 10.52 11.75 3.50
CA PRO A 27 11.42 10.61 3.66
C PRO A 27 12.89 11.04 3.60
N ARG A 28 13.76 10.25 4.23
CA ARG A 28 15.22 10.50 4.27
C ARG A 28 15.84 10.64 2.88
N GLY A 29 15.30 9.93 1.90
CA GLY A 29 15.81 9.94 0.55
C GLY A 29 14.75 9.56 -0.47
N ASN A 30 15.16 9.57 -1.74
CA ASN A 30 14.30 9.19 -2.84
C ASN A 30 13.92 7.71 -2.73
N PHE A 31 12.71 7.38 -3.14
CA PHE A 31 12.29 5.98 -3.20
C PHE A 31 13.12 5.19 -4.23
N VAL A 32 13.74 4.10 -3.77
CA VAL A 32 14.41 3.09 -4.60
C VAL A 32 13.94 1.72 -4.13
N ALA A 33 13.07 1.08 -4.92
CA ALA A 33 12.41 -0.19 -4.58
C ALA A 33 13.40 -1.26 -4.07
N ASP A 34 14.48 -1.49 -4.81
CA ASP A 34 15.49 -2.51 -4.47
C ASP A 34 16.22 -2.25 -3.15
N LEU A 35 16.23 -1.00 -2.66
CA LEU A 35 16.86 -0.65 -1.39
C LEU A 35 15.89 -0.67 -0.21
N GLU A 36 14.59 -0.73 -0.47
CA GLU A 36 13.55 -0.67 0.54
C GLU A 36 13.62 -1.78 1.61
N PRO A 37 14.11 -3.01 1.32
CA PRO A 37 14.36 -4.02 2.36
C PRO A 37 15.49 -3.67 3.33
N ASN A 38 16.33 -2.68 3.02
CA ASN A 38 17.42 -2.25 3.90
C ASN A 38 16.94 -1.24 4.94
N PHE A 39 17.73 -1.06 6.00
CA PHE A 39 17.47 -0.03 7.00
C PHE A 39 17.18 1.34 6.37
N CYS A 40 16.03 1.92 6.69
CA CYS A 40 15.56 3.20 6.15
C CYS A 40 15.62 3.30 4.61
N GLY A 41 15.39 2.21 3.89
CA GLY A 41 15.44 2.18 2.44
C GLY A 41 16.85 2.40 1.87
N GLY A 42 17.88 2.02 2.63
CA GLY A 42 19.29 2.21 2.29
C GLY A 42 19.87 3.57 2.72
N TYR A 43 19.06 4.47 3.29
CA TYR A 43 19.50 5.78 3.79
C TYR A 43 19.85 5.73 5.28
N THR A 44 21.08 5.31 5.61
CA THR A 44 21.50 5.07 7.00
C THR A 44 21.63 6.33 7.84
N GLU A 45 22.13 7.41 7.26
CA GLU A 45 22.37 8.66 7.99
C GLU A 45 21.09 9.52 8.07
N VAL A 46 20.94 10.22 9.20
CA VAL A 46 19.88 11.21 9.37
C VAL A 46 20.05 12.39 8.41
N THR A 47 18.93 13.01 8.06
CA THR A 47 18.93 14.25 7.29
C THR A 47 19.04 15.48 8.20
N THR A 48 19.44 16.60 7.62
CA THR A 48 19.44 17.92 8.28
C THR A 48 18.12 18.67 8.10
N ASN A 49 17.33 18.30 7.09
CA ASN A 49 16.03 18.89 6.75
C ASN A 49 14.87 18.11 7.41
N ARG A 50 14.89 18.03 8.74
CA ARG A 50 13.85 17.36 9.53
C ARG A 50 12.48 18.01 9.33
N THR A 51 11.43 17.19 9.28
CA THR A 51 10.06 17.69 9.21
C THR A 51 9.58 18.10 10.61
N THR A 52 9.12 19.34 10.78
CA THR A 52 8.42 19.72 12.02
C THR A 52 7.11 18.93 12.12
N PHE A 53 6.93 18.18 13.20
CA PHE A 53 5.82 17.24 13.35
C PHE A 53 5.11 17.42 14.68
N PRO A 54 3.76 17.37 14.73
CA PRO A 54 3.03 17.57 15.97
C PRO A 54 3.19 16.34 16.89
N LEU A 55 3.20 16.58 18.21
CA LEU A 55 3.22 15.48 19.20
C LEU A 55 1.95 14.62 19.12
N SER A 56 0.81 15.24 18.79
CA SER A 56 -0.51 14.62 18.65
C SER A 56 -1.27 15.25 17.49
N GLY A 57 -2.20 14.54 16.87
CA GLY A 57 -2.96 15.05 15.71
C GLY A 57 -2.17 15.02 14.39
N GLY A 58 -1.01 14.36 14.38
CA GLY A 58 -0.24 14.09 13.18
C GLY A 58 -0.79 12.92 12.36
N PHE A 59 -0.26 12.76 11.16
CA PHE A 59 -0.45 11.59 10.32
C PHE A 59 0.82 11.30 9.54
N PHE A 60 0.95 10.07 9.05
CA PHE A 60 1.87 9.75 7.96
C PHE A 60 1.07 9.30 6.74
N SER A 61 1.60 9.60 5.56
CA SER A 61 1.00 9.27 4.28
C SER A 61 1.90 8.30 3.54
N ILE A 62 1.35 7.17 3.12
CA ILE A 62 2.04 6.19 2.28
C ILE A 62 1.29 6.01 0.96
N SER A 63 1.99 5.53 -0.06
CA SER A 63 1.37 5.06 -1.29
C SER A 63 1.90 3.68 -1.67
N THR A 64 1.00 2.74 -1.97
CA THR A 64 1.37 1.39 -2.44
C THR A 64 0.57 1.03 -3.69
N GLY A 65 1.22 0.30 -4.60
CA GLY A 65 0.59 -0.19 -5.83
C GLY A 65 -0.18 -1.51 -5.65
N HIS A 66 -0.01 -2.19 -4.52
CA HIS A 66 -0.54 -3.53 -4.32
C HIS A 66 -1.47 -3.57 -3.10
N PRO A 67 -2.63 -4.25 -3.20
CA PRO A 67 -3.53 -4.46 -2.07
C PRO A 67 -2.98 -5.51 -1.11
N GLY A 68 -3.55 -5.59 0.09
CA GLY A 68 -3.27 -6.68 1.02
C GLY A 68 -1.92 -6.52 1.71
N TRP A 69 -1.77 -5.43 2.46
CA TRP A 69 -0.53 -5.08 3.14
C TRP A 69 -0.76 -4.82 4.63
N THR A 70 0.30 -4.98 5.42
CA THR A 70 0.35 -4.64 6.85
C THR A 70 1.42 -3.59 7.09
N ALA A 71 1.09 -2.54 7.84
CA ALA A 71 2.08 -1.51 8.20
C ALA A 71 2.01 -1.10 9.67
N GLY A 72 3.14 -0.71 10.22
CA GLY A 72 3.32 -0.16 11.57
C GLY A 72 4.42 0.89 11.59
N VAL A 73 4.60 1.58 12.72
CA VAL A 73 5.61 2.63 12.86
C VAL A 73 6.42 2.42 14.12
N LEU A 74 7.74 2.29 13.97
CA LEU A 74 8.69 2.42 15.05
C LEU A 74 9.20 3.86 15.14
N ILE A 75 9.63 4.29 16.32
CA ILE A 75 10.27 5.58 16.55
C ILE A 75 11.59 5.41 17.31
N SER A 76 12.59 6.17 16.92
CA SER A 76 13.85 6.32 17.65
C SER A 76 13.91 7.72 18.25
N THR A 77 14.22 7.80 19.55
CA THR A 77 14.57 9.04 20.26
C THR A 77 16.08 9.24 20.41
N VAL A 78 16.88 8.37 19.79
CA VAL A 78 18.31 8.60 19.56
C VAL A 78 18.46 9.74 18.54
N GLU A 79 19.43 10.63 18.73
CA GLU A 79 19.63 11.81 17.88
C GLU A 79 19.94 11.42 16.42
N ASN A 80 20.84 10.45 16.22
CA ASN A 80 21.35 10.02 14.92
C ASN A 80 21.22 8.50 14.71
N PRO A 81 20.00 7.94 14.60
CA PRO A 81 19.81 6.50 14.46
C PRO A 81 20.19 6.05 13.05
N ASN A 82 21.10 5.07 12.99
CA ASN A 82 21.66 4.56 11.74
C ASN A 82 21.57 3.04 11.57
N ASN A 83 20.88 2.36 12.49
CA ASN A 83 20.61 0.92 12.44
C ASN A 83 19.31 0.57 13.19
N PHE A 84 18.83 -0.66 12.99
CA PHE A 84 17.57 -1.14 13.58
C PHE A 84 17.56 -1.16 15.12
N ASP A 85 18.70 -1.39 15.76
CA ASP A 85 18.79 -1.46 17.23
C ASP A 85 18.50 -0.11 17.88
N ASN A 86 18.71 1.01 17.16
CA ASN A 86 18.37 2.35 17.66
C ASN A 86 16.86 2.60 17.79
N PHE A 87 16.01 1.71 17.27
CA PHE A 87 14.56 1.74 17.42
C PHE A 87 14.06 0.85 18.58
N SER A 88 14.97 0.39 19.43
CA SER A 88 14.67 -0.44 20.60
C SER A 88 15.31 0.12 21.87
N VAL A 89 14.63 -0.04 23.00
CA VAL A 89 15.16 0.28 24.33
C VAL A 89 15.07 -0.98 25.18
N ASN A 90 16.20 -1.41 25.74
CA ASN A 90 16.30 -2.67 26.51
C ASN A 90 15.76 -3.90 25.76
N GLY A 91 15.99 -3.97 24.45
CA GLY A 91 15.52 -5.07 23.59
C GLY A 91 14.03 -5.01 23.23
N VAL A 92 13.32 -3.94 23.60
CA VAL A 92 11.91 -3.73 23.25
C VAL A 92 11.80 -2.66 22.18
N GLN A 93 11.19 -3.02 21.04
CA GLN A 93 10.91 -2.07 19.96
C GLN A 93 9.99 -0.95 20.43
N GLN A 94 10.35 0.28 20.06
CA GLN A 94 9.59 1.49 20.41
C GLN A 94 8.50 1.71 19.37
N LEU A 95 7.36 1.03 19.54
CA LEU A 95 6.23 1.03 18.60
C LEU A 95 5.36 2.28 18.80
N ALA A 96 5.50 3.26 17.90
CA ALA A 96 4.69 4.48 17.88
C ALA A 96 3.30 4.26 17.27
N LYS A 97 3.17 3.32 16.33
CA LYS A 97 1.89 2.92 15.75
C LYS A 97 1.82 1.39 15.66
N PRO A 98 0.81 0.75 16.27
CA PRO A 98 0.58 -0.69 16.11
C PRO A 98 0.38 -1.08 14.65
N PHE A 99 0.74 -2.33 14.33
CA PHE A 99 0.52 -2.88 13.00
C PHE A 99 -0.97 -3.01 12.68
N ALA A 100 -1.36 -2.58 11.49
CA ALA A 100 -2.70 -2.74 10.96
C ALA A 100 -2.62 -3.19 9.50
N ARG A 101 -3.64 -3.94 9.07
CA ARG A 101 -3.75 -4.50 7.72
C ARG A 101 -4.80 -3.73 6.92
N ASP A 102 -4.54 -3.56 5.63
CA ASP A 102 -5.48 -2.99 4.66
C ASP A 102 -5.51 -3.85 3.38
N GLU A 103 -6.67 -3.92 2.73
CA GLU A 103 -6.90 -4.69 1.51
C GLU A 103 -6.95 -3.80 0.25
N GLY A 104 -6.82 -2.49 0.40
CA GLY A 104 -6.77 -1.53 -0.69
C GLY A 104 -5.35 -1.24 -1.17
N ALA A 105 -5.26 -0.68 -2.37
CA ALA A 105 -4.06 -0.04 -2.90
C ALA A 105 -4.30 1.46 -3.10
N GLY A 106 -3.21 2.22 -3.29
CA GLY A 106 -3.24 3.66 -3.49
C GLY A 106 -2.60 4.41 -2.32
N THR A 107 -3.02 5.65 -2.10
CA THR A 107 -2.52 6.51 -1.03
C THR A 107 -3.31 6.31 0.24
N PHE A 108 -2.63 6.24 1.39
CA PHE A 108 -3.23 6.08 2.71
C PHE A 108 -2.70 7.12 3.66
N CYS A 109 -3.58 7.66 4.48
CA CYS A 109 -3.38 8.70 5.47
C CYS A 109 -3.69 8.14 6.84
N ILE A 110 -2.65 7.82 7.58
CA ILE A 110 -2.76 7.04 8.81
C ILE A 110 -2.45 7.98 9.99
N PRO A 111 -3.41 8.19 10.90
CA PRO A 111 -3.18 9.02 12.08
C PRO A 111 -2.02 8.48 12.92
N LEU A 112 -1.17 9.38 13.37
CA LEU A 112 0.00 9.10 14.20
C LEU A 112 0.00 10.05 15.39
N ASN A 113 -0.38 9.51 16.55
CA ASN A 113 -0.29 10.22 17.81
C ASN A 113 0.90 9.66 18.59
N LEU A 114 1.96 10.47 18.75
CA LEU A 114 3.19 10.02 19.37
C LEU A 114 3.11 10.04 20.90
N THR A 115 2.22 10.85 21.49
CA THR A 115 2.05 10.89 22.95
C THR A 115 1.31 9.67 23.50
N GLU A 116 0.40 9.09 22.71
CA GLU A 116 -0.33 7.87 23.07
C GLU A 116 0.58 6.64 23.22
N ALA A 117 1.73 6.63 22.54
CA ALA A 117 2.66 5.52 22.58
C ALA A 117 3.44 5.41 23.92
N GLY A 118 3.46 6.47 24.74
CA GLY A 118 4.14 6.47 26.03
C GLY A 118 5.66 6.27 25.94
N ILE A 119 6.28 6.64 24.81
CA ILE A 119 7.70 6.39 24.53
C ILE A 119 8.57 7.48 25.16
N PRO A 120 9.55 7.14 26.03
CA PRO A 120 10.45 8.13 26.64
C PRO A 120 11.23 8.93 25.61
N GLY A 121 11.35 10.24 25.83
CA GLY A 121 12.06 11.17 24.94
C GLY A 121 11.18 11.78 23.84
N VAL A 122 9.93 11.33 23.68
CA VAL A 122 8.93 12.01 22.84
C VAL A 122 8.41 13.24 23.58
N GLN A 123 8.96 14.41 23.25
CA GLN A 123 8.62 15.70 23.87
C GLN A 123 8.84 16.86 22.90
N ASP A 124 8.35 18.05 23.26
CA ASP A 124 8.54 19.27 22.46
C ASP A 124 10.04 19.54 22.22
N GLY A 125 10.38 19.91 20.98
CA GLY A 125 11.74 20.19 20.53
C GLY A 125 12.62 18.96 20.28
N ALA A 126 12.15 17.74 20.59
CA ALA A 126 12.95 16.54 20.40
C ALA A 126 13.16 16.22 18.90
N ASN A 127 14.39 15.88 18.55
CA ASN A 127 14.71 15.27 17.26
C ASN A 127 14.48 13.77 17.37
N VAL A 128 13.65 13.24 16.48
CA VAL A 128 13.32 11.80 16.43
C VAL A 128 13.38 11.31 15.00
N THR A 129 13.43 9.99 14.82
CA THR A 129 13.23 9.36 13.51
C THR A 129 12.08 8.38 13.64
N ILE A 130 11.11 8.44 12.72
CA ILE A 130 10.14 7.36 12.54
C ILE A 130 10.60 6.44 11.42
N GLN A 131 10.39 5.14 11.59
CA GLN A 131 10.56 4.13 10.57
C GLN A 131 9.19 3.51 10.32
N VAL A 132 8.68 3.63 9.10
CA VAL A 132 7.50 2.90 8.65
C VAL A 132 7.95 1.51 8.23
N LEU A 133 7.32 0.50 8.81
CA LEU A 133 7.51 -0.91 8.48
C LEU A 133 6.31 -1.34 7.66
N PHE A 134 6.55 -1.99 6.54
CA PHE A 134 5.53 -2.43 5.62
C PHE A 134 5.82 -3.87 5.19
N GLU A 135 4.78 -4.68 5.06
CA GLU A 135 4.84 -6.04 4.54
C GLU A 135 3.65 -6.24 3.60
N GLY A 136 3.91 -6.62 2.36
CA GLY A 136 2.89 -6.83 1.33
C GLY A 136 3.01 -8.17 0.58
N GLY A 137 3.74 -9.14 1.14
CA GLY A 137 3.92 -10.49 0.58
C GLY A 137 5.31 -10.77 -0.02
N ASP A 138 6.18 -9.76 -0.11
CA ASP A 138 7.52 -9.81 -0.72
C ASP A 138 8.65 -9.51 0.28
N GLY A 139 8.33 -9.50 1.58
CA GLY A 139 9.27 -9.27 2.66
C GLY A 139 8.99 -7.98 3.43
N ASN A 140 9.85 -7.70 4.41
CA ASN A 140 9.73 -6.48 5.20
C ASN A 140 10.43 -5.32 4.50
N LEU A 141 9.73 -4.20 4.41
CA LEU A 141 10.13 -2.99 3.69
C LEU A 141 10.15 -1.80 4.66
N TYR A 142 11.10 -0.89 4.46
CA TYR A 142 11.41 0.17 5.42
C TYR A 142 11.64 1.51 4.73
N GLN A 143 10.98 2.55 5.24
CA GLN A 143 11.32 3.94 4.93
C GLN A 143 11.29 4.78 6.19
N CYS A 144 12.18 5.76 6.27
CA CYS A 144 12.31 6.61 7.46
C CYS A 144 12.04 8.07 7.13
N ALA A 145 11.55 8.79 8.13
CA ALA A 145 11.50 10.24 8.13
C ALA A 145 12.08 10.78 9.45
N ASP A 146 12.90 11.81 9.33
CA ASP A 146 13.50 12.49 10.47
C ASP A 146 12.66 13.71 10.83
N LEU A 147 12.31 13.83 12.11
CA LEU A 147 11.35 14.81 12.62
C LEU A 147 11.97 15.68 13.70
N THR A 148 11.43 16.88 13.83
CA THR A 148 11.57 17.72 15.03
C THR A 148 10.18 17.93 15.61
N LEU A 149 9.96 17.47 16.84
CA LEU A 149 8.64 17.47 17.46
C LEU A 149 8.26 18.87 17.95
N SER A 150 7.00 19.24 17.78
CA SER A 150 6.47 20.52 18.26
C SER A 150 5.12 20.36 18.94
N ALA A 151 4.98 20.88 20.16
CA ALA A 151 3.72 21.00 20.89
C ALA A 151 2.86 22.18 20.41
N ALA A 152 3.48 23.17 19.76
CA ALA A 152 2.78 24.30 19.18
C ALA A 152 2.04 23.93 17.88
N LEU A 153 2.45 22.83 17.24
CA LEU A 153 1.80 22.30 16.05
C LEU A 153 0.72 21.30 16.48
N THR A 154 -0.53 21.55 16.08
CA THR A 154 -1.69 20.69 16.38
C THR A 154 -2.13 19.81 15.20
N SER A 155 -1.64 20.12 13.99
CA SER A 155 -1.84 19.35 12.77
C SER A 155 -0.70 19.61 11.79
N PRO A 156 -0.42 18.71 10.84
CA PRO A 156 0.46 19.01 9.71
C PRO A 156 0.07 20.30 8.96
N PRO A 157 1.02 20.94 8.25
CA PRO A 157 0.74 22.11 7.43
C PRO A 157 -0.41 21.88 6.43
N ALA A 158 -1.23 22.90 6.19
CA ALA A 158 -2.47 22.77 5.40
C ALA A 158 -2.25 22.49 3.91
N ASP A 159 -1.05 22.78 3.39
CA ASP A 159 -0.61 22.44 2.04
C ASP A 159 -0.31 20.94 1.88
N ILE A 160 -0.11 20.21 2.98
CA ILE A 160 -0.01 18.76 2.97
C ILE A 160 -1.41 18.16 2.92
N THR A 161 -1.92 17.98 1.70
CA THR A 161 -3.18 17.28 1.46
C THR A 161 -3.00 15.78 1.69
N CYS A 162 -3.92 15.19 2.45
CA CYS A 162 -3.94 13.76 2.70
C CYS A 162 -5.35 13.20 2.47
N SER A 163 -5.49 12.32 1.49
CA SER A 163 -6.72 11.56 1.24
C SER A 163 -6.40 10.08 1.07
N ASN A 164 -7.22 9.24 1.71
CA ASN A 164 -7.20 7.80 1.45
C ASN A 164 -7.74 7.53 0.05
N ALA A 165 -7.09 6.62 -0.68
CA ALA A 165 -7.64 6.08 -1.90
C ALA A 165 -8.91 5.30 -1.58
N SER A 166 -9.99 5.61 -2.29
CA SER A 166 -11.22 4.81 -2.20
C SER A 166 -10.97 3.44 -2.82
N ALA A 167 -11.37 2.37 -2.13
CA ALA A 167 -11.37 1.04 -2.69
C ALA A 167 -12.23 1.02 -3.97
N THR A 168 -11.58 0.99 -5.13
CA THR A 168 -12.29 0.73 -6.38
C THR A 168 -12.49 -0.77 -6.45
N THR A 169 -13.66 -1.24 -6.00
CA THR A 169 -14.10 -2.59 -6.33
C THR A 169 -14.07 -2.72 -7.84
N SER A 170 -13.12 -3.49 -8.36
CA SER A 170 -13.03 -3.78 -9.78
C SER A 170 -14.19 -4.71 -10.14
N SER A 171 -15.38 -4.14 -10.33
CA SER A 171 -16.47 -4.82 -11.01
C SER A 171 -16.04 -4.99 -12.46
N SER A 172 -15.79 -6.22 -12.87
CA SER A 172 -15.61 -6.60 -14.27
C SER A 172 -16.74 -6.03 -15.14
N SER A 173 -16.43 -5.01 -15.95
CA SER A 173 -17.39 -4.40 -16.87
C SER A 173 -17.86 -5.41 -17.93
N PRO A 174 -19.17 -5.50 -18.23
CA PRO A 174 -19.63 -6.18 -19.42
C PRO A 174 -19.33 -5.30 -20.65
N THR A 175 -18.75 -5.91 -21.68
CA THR A 175 -18.50 -5.29 -22.99
C THR A 175 -19.83 -4.86 -23.61
N ALA A 176 -19.98 -3.56 -23.89
CA ALA A 176 -21.10 -3.02 -24.66
C ALA A 176 -20.76 -3.06 -26.17
N THR A 177 -21.55 -3.79 -26.95
CA THR A 177 -21.53 -3.70 -28.43
C THR A 177 -22.61 -2.73 -28.88
N THR A 178 -22.21 -1.69 -29.61
CA THR A 178 -23.08 -0.69 -30.24
C THR A 178 -23.63 -1.21 -31.55
N SER A 179 -24.94 -1.08 -31.78
CA SER A 179 -25.52 -1.06 -33.12
C SER A 179 -26.71 -0.11 -33.19
N THR A 180 -26.59 0.84 -34.12
CA THR A 180 -27.54 1.84 -34.64
C THR A 180 -28.92 1.29 -35.01
N GLY A 181 -29.98 2.08 -34.78
CA GLY A 181 -31.31 1.86 -35.35
C GLY A 181 -32.35 2.88 -34.89
N ALA A 182 -33.01 3.53 -35.85
CA ALA A 182 -34.00 4.59 -35.67
C ALA A 182 -35.30 4.12 -34.99
N ALA A 183 -36.05 5.10 -34.48
CA ALA A 183 -37.36 4.96 -33.85
C ALA A 183 -38.40 4.20 -34.70
N LEU A 184 -39.28 3.44 -34.04
CA LEU A 184 -40.73 3.38 -34.30
C LEU A 184 -41.41 2.75 -33.07
N ASP A 185 -42.43 3.43 -32.59
CA ASP A 185 -43.33 3.08 -31.50
C ASP A 185 -44.41 2.10 -32.01
N LEU A 186 -44.61 0.96 -31.34
CA LEU A 186 -45.90 0.27 -31.32
C LEU A 186 -45.97 -0.79 -30.21
N SER A 187 -46.90 -0.58 -29.29
CA SER A 187 -47.36 -1.54 -28.30
C SER A 187 -48.24 -2.63 -28.94
N HIS A 188 -47.93 -3.90 -28.69
CA HIS A 188 -48.95 -4.96 -28.63
C HIS A 188 -48.42 -6.21 -27.93
N GLU A 189 -49.07 -6.54 -26.82
CA GLU A 189 -49.00 -7.83 -26.14
C GLU A 189 -49.87 -8.83 -26.91
N ALA A 190 -49.34 -10.00 -27.29
CA ALA A 190 -50.04 -11.31 -27.27
C ALA A 190 -49.30 -12.42 -28.05
N SER A 191 -49.03 -13.51 -27.33
CA SER A 191 -49.18 -14.93 -27.71
C SER A 191 -48.41 -15.53 -28.90
N GLY A 192 -47.59 -16.55 -28.61
CA GLY A 192 -47.45 -17.71 -29.51
C GLY A 192 -46.05 -18.35 -29.63
N PHE A 193 -45.87 -19.50 -28.97
CA PHE A 193 -45.03 -20.66 -29.32
C PHE A 193 -43.85 -20.54 -30.31
N ALA A 194 -42.64 -20.95 -29.88
CA ALA A 194 -41.81 -21.91 -30.61
C ALA A 194 -40.65 -22.47 -29.75
N VAL A 195 -40.61 -23.80 -29.65
CA VAL A 195 -39.54 -24.63 -29.09
C VAL A 195 -38.40 -24.76 -30.10
N VAL A 196 -37.14 -24.62 -29.69
CA VAL A 196 -36.02 -25.36 -30.32
C VAL A 196 -34.97 -25.73 -29.26
N LEU A 197 -34.95 -27.03 -28.92
CA LEU A 197 -33.84 -27.73 -28.30
C LEU A 197 -32.81 -28.08 -29.39
N SER A 198 -31.53 -27.85 -29.15
CA SER A 198 -30.47 -28.59 -29.84
C SER A 198 -29.27 -28.80 -28.92
N PHE A 199 -29.28 -29.98 -28.28
CA PHE A 199 -28.10 -30.68 -27.81
C PHE A 199 -27.31 -31.20 -29.02
N ALA A 200 -25.98 -31.08 -28.96
CA ALA A 200 -25.07 -31.98 -29.68
C ALA A 200 -23.80 -32.19 -28.84
N GLY A 201 -23.78 -33.27 -28.05
CA GLY A 201 -22.59 -34.11 -27.92
C GLY A 201 -22.34 -34.81 -29.27
N VAL A 202 -21.32 -35.61 -29.52
CA VAL A 202 -20.48 -36.56 -28.76
C VAL A 202 -19.23 -36.69 -29.68
N ILE A 203 -18.01 -37.15 -29.33
CA ILE A 203 -17.61 -38.54 -29.11
C ILE A 203 -16.10 -38.53 -28.79
N ALA A 204 -15.76 -39.13 -27.66
CA ALA A 204 -14.44 -39.65 -27.35
C ALA A 204 -14.23 -40.98 -28.09
N ALA A 205 -13.03 -41.19 -28.65
CA ALA A 205 -12.59 -42.51 -29.07
C ALA A 205 -11.19 -42.77 -28.54
N VAL A 206 -11.12 -43.82 -27.73
CA VAL A 206 -9.96 -44.51 -27.18
C VAL A 206 -9.27 -45.28 -28.30
N LEU A 207 -7.94 -45.20 -28.35
CA LEU A 207 -7.01 -46.29 -28.64
C LEU A 207 -5.61 -45.89 -28.17
#